data_AF-A0AAW0VT41-F1
#
_entry.id   AF-A0AAW0VT41-F1
#
_cell.length_a   1.000
_cell.length_b   1.000
_cell.length_c   1.000
_cell.angle_alpha   90.00
_cell.angle_beta   90.00
_cell.angle_gamma   90.00
#
_symmetry.space_group_name_H-M   'P 1'
#
loop_
_entity.id
_entity.type
_entity.pdbx_description
1 polymer ?
#
loop_
_entity_poly.entity_id
_entity_poly.type
_entity_poly.pdbx_seq_one_letter_code
_entity_poly.pdbx_strand_id
1 'polypeptide(L)'
;KYEEIYPPDVGQFAYITDNTYKVGQILRMEHLILKVLSFDMAVPTAHLFVNKFSRMCKNSEESLHLSLFLAEVSMLDCDPFLRFLPSMIAASAVALANHTQMAWCISAES
;
A
#
# COMPACT_ATOMS: atom_id res chain seq x y z
N LYS A 1 -10.72 -9.30 4.88
CA LYS A 1 -10.87 -10.61 5.61
C LYS A 1 -9.65 -11.01 6.45
N TYR A 2 -8.42 -10.84 5.96
CA TYR A 2 -7.19 -11.10 6.73
C TYR A 2 -6.73 -9.89 7.56
N GLU A 3 -6.73 -8.70 6.95
CA GLU A 3 -6.27 -7.46 7.63
C GLU A 3 -7.38 -6.70 8.36
N GLU A 4 -8.62 -6.79 7.86
CA GLU A 4 -9.77 -6.05 8.40
C GLU A 4 -10.40 -6.76 9.59
N ILE A 5 -10.73 -5.98 10.64
CA ILE A 5 -11.48 -6.49 11.81
C ILE A 5 -12.91 -6.91 11.40
N TYR A 6 -13.54 -6.13 10.51
CA TYR A 6 -14.90 -6.36 10.03
C TYR A 6 -14.91 -6.39 8.51
N PRO A 7 -14.65 -7.54 7.88
CA PRO A 7 -14.65 -7.63 6.43
C PRO A 7 -16.07 -7.55 5.86
N PRO A 8 -16.24 -6.96 4.67
CA PRO A 8 -17.52 -6.95 3.95
C PRO A 8 -17.97 -8.36 3.55
N ASP A 9 -19.28 -8.53 3.32
CA ASP A 9 -19.85 -9.80 2.85
C ASP A 9 -19.53 -10.06 1.36
N VAL A 10 -19.46 -11.32 0.96
CA VAL A 10 -19.18 -11.72 -0.43
C VAL A 10 -20.19 -11.13 -1.43
N GLY A 11 -21.46 -10.96 -1.01
CA GLY A 11 -22.49 -10.33 -1.82
C GLY A 11 -22.22 -8.86 -2.12
N GLN A 12 -21.51 -8.15 -1.24
CA GLN A 12 -21.14 -6.75 -1.46
C GLN A 12 -20.09 -6.62 -2.57
N PHE A 13 -19.14 -7.57 -2.65
CA PHE A 13 -18.18 -7.59 -3.76
C PHE A 13 -18.86 -7.83 -5.12
N ALA A 14 -19.85 -8.73 -5.17
CA ALA A 14 -20.64 -8.92 -6.39
C ALA A 14 -21.42 -7.65 -6.77
N TYR A 15 -22.04 -7.00 -5.78
CA TYR A 15 -22.80 -5.77 -5.96
C TYR A 15 -21.96 -4.61 -6.49
N ILE A 16 -20.76 -4.38 -5.94
CA ILE A 16 -19.84 -3.31 -6.38
C ILE A 16 -19.45 -3.49 -7.87
N THR A 17 -19.38 -4.74 -8.34
CA THR A 17 -19.11 -5.07 -9.74
C THR A 17 -20.36 -5.10 -10.63
N ASP A 18 -21.47 -4.47 -10.20
CA ASP A 18 -22.77 -4.50 -10.89
C ASP A 18 -23.26 -5.91 -11.21
N ASN A 19 -23.05 -6.86 -10.28
CA ASN A 19 -23.38 -8.28 -10.45
C ASN A 19 -22.77 -8.94 -11.71
N THR A 20 -21.71 -8.35 -12.28
CA THR A 20 -20.96 -8.93 -13.42
C THR A 20 -20.46 -10.34 -13.07
N TYR A 21 -20.11 -10.56 -11.82
CA TYR A 21 -19.66 -11.85 -11.30
C TYR A 21 -20.63 -12.42 -10.27
N LYS A 22 -20.93 -13.71 -10.39
CA LYS A 22 -21.70 -14.46 -9.38
C LYS A 22 -20.83 -14.74 -8.16
N VAL A 23 -21.43 -14.84 -6.98
CA VAL A 23 -20.74 -15.22 -5.73
C VAL A 23 -19.90 -16.50 -5.89
N GLY A 24 -20.41 -17.52 -6.58
CA GLY A 24 -19.65 -18.74 -6.85
C GLY A 24 -18.42 -18.56 -7.76
N GLN A 25 -18.38 -17.53 -8.62
CA GLN A 25 -17.16 -17.17 -9.37
C GLN A 25 -16.13 -16.51 -8.46
N ILE A 26 -16.56 -15.59 -7.60
CA ILE A 26 -15.70 -14.89 -6.64
C ILE A 26 -15.04 -15.90 -5.69
N LEU A 27 -15.83 -16.80 -5.09
CA LEU A 27 -15.31 -17.83 -4.17
C LEU A 27 -14.34 -18.81 -4.84
N ARG A 28 -14.59 -19.17 -6.11
CA ARG A 28 -13.65 -20.02 -6.87
C ARG A 28 -12.31 -19.32 -7.09
N MET A 29 -12.33 -18.02 -7.39
CA MET A 29 -11.10 -17.23 -7.56
C MET A 29 -10.37 -17.03 -6.23
N GLU A 30 -11.09 -16.76 -5.14
CA GLU A 30 -10.51 -16.68 -3.79
C GLU A 30 -9.76 -17.97 -3.45
N HIS A 31 -10.40 -19.13 -3.63
CA HIS A 31 -9.76 -20.42 -3.37
C HIS A 31 -8.54 -20.68 -4.26
N LEU A 32 -8.60 -20.32 -5.54
CA LEU A 32 -7.49 -20.46 -6.47
C LEU A 32 -6.28 -19.63 -6.02
N ILE A 33 -6.48 -18.35 -5.67
CA ILE A 33 -5.42 -17.44 -5.23
C ILE A 33 -4.79 -17.96 -3.94
N LEU A 34 -5.60 -18.35 -2.95
CA LEU A 34 -5.11 -18.92 -1.68
C LEU A 34 -4.27 -20.17 -1.90
N LYS A 35 -4.68 -21.04 -2.83
CA LYS A 35 -3.94 -22.25 -3.17
C LYS A 35 -2.60 -21.94 -3.84
N VAL A 36 -2.57 -20.97 -4.76
CA VAL A 36 -1.32 -20.54 -5.44
C VAL A 36 -0.33 -19.97 -4.42
N LEU A 37 -0.82 -19.19 -3.46
CA LEU A 37 0.00 -18.63 -2.38
C LEU A 37 0.34 -19.65 -1.28
N SER A 38 -0.11 -20.90 -1.39
CA SER A 38 0.05 -21.92 -0.34
C SER A 38 -0.45 -21.45 1.04
N PHE A 39 -1.48 -20.59 1.05
CA PHE A 39 -2.02 -19.93 2.24
C PHE A 39 -1.02 -19.02 2.99
N ASP A 40 0.12 -18.68 2.37
CA ASP A 40 1.05 -17.69 2.91
C ASP A 40 0.64 -16.28 2.51
N MET A 41 -0.11 -15.61 3.39
CA MET A 41 -0.60 -14.24 3.20
C MET A 41 0.18 -13.21 4.04
N ALA A 42 1.15 -13.64 4.84
CA ALA A 42 1.82 -12.82 5.84
C ALA A 42 3.06 -12.10 5.25
N VAL A 43 2.85 -11.29 4.21
CA VAL A 43 3.93 -10.59 3.51
C VAL A 43 4.01 -9.13 3.97
N PRO A 44 5.20 -8.61 4.33
CA PRO A 44 5.32 -7.22 4.76
C PRO A 44 5.08 -6.26 3.59
N THR A 45 4.19 -5.29 3.80
CA THR A 45 3.84 -4.26 2.80
C THR A 45 4.72 -3.01 2.93
N ALA A 46 4.77 -2.21 1.87
CA ALA A 46 5.50 -0.93 1.89
C ALA A 46 4.94 0.00 2.97
N HIS A 47 3.61 -0.01 3.16
CA HIS A 47 2.91 0.75 4.19
C HIS A 47 3.46 0.46 5.60
N LEU A 48 3.70 -0.81 5.94
CA LEU A 48 4.30 -1.20 7.22
C LEU A 48 5.68 -0.56 7.42
N PHE A 49 6.52 -0.60 6.39
CA PHE A 49 7.88 -0.04 6.44
C PHE A 49 7.88 1.48 6.49
N VAL A 50 7.00 2.17 5.76
CA VAL A 50 6.88 3.64 5.82
C VAL A 50 6.57 4.08 7.25
N ASN A 51 5.58 3.45 7.90
CA ASN A 51 5.24 3.74 9.29
C ASN A 51 6.41 3.49 10.25
N LYS A 52 7.16 2.38 10.04
CA LYS A 52 8.33 2.05 10.86
C LYS A 52 9.45 3.06 10.68
N PHE A 53 9.81 3.40 9.45
CA PHE A 53 10.90 4.33 9.15
C PHE A 53 10.56 5.76 9.57
N SER A 54 9.33 6.22 9.32
CA SER A 54 8.86 7.54 9.77
C SER A 54 8.99 7.70 11.29
N ARG A 55 8.60 6.67 12.07
CA ARG A 55 8.80 6.66 13.54
C ARG A 55 10.26 6.70 13.94
N MET A 56 11.13 5.95 13.24
CA MET A 56 12.57 5.94 13.51
C MET A 56 13.24 7.28 13.19
N CYS A 57 12.81 7.95 12.11
CA CYS A 57 13.32 9.24 11.67
C CYS A 57 12.69 10.44 12.39
N LYS A 58 11.65 10.22 13.22
CA LYS A 58 10.87 11.27 13.89
C LYS A 58 10.29 12.30 12.91
N ASN A 59 9.78 11.80 11.78
CA ASN A 59 9.18 12.65 10.76
C ASN A 59 7.91 13.34 11.27
N SER A 60 7.61 14.51 10.69
CA SER A 60 6.32 15.18 10.89
C SER A 60 5.17 14.36 10.29
N GLU A 61 3.95 14.64 10.73
CA GLU A 61 2.74 14.01 10.18
C GLU A 61 2.58 14.31 8.68
N GLU A 62 2.93 15.52 8.26
CA GLU A 62 2.95 15.90 6.84
C GLU A 62 3.94 15.07 6.02
N SER A 63 5.17 14.84 6.53
CA SER A 63 6.16 13.99 5.86
C SER A 63 5.69 12.55 5.78
N LEU A 64 5.03 12.05 6.84
CA LEU A 64 4.44 10.72 6.85
C LEU A 64 3.37 10.59 5.76
N HIS A 65 2.41 11.52 5.69
CA HIS A 65 1.36 11.49 4.67
C HIS A 65 1.92 11.56 3.25
N LEU A 66 2.91 12.42 3.01
CA LEU A 66 3.58 12.50 1.72
C LEU A 66 4.33 11.20 1.39
N SER A 67 4.99 10.58 2.37
CA SER A 67 5.67 9.29 2.19
C SER A 67 4.68 8.18 1.84
N LEU A 68 3.52 8.14 2.51
CA LEU A 68 2.46 7.17 2.23
C LEU A 68 1.89 7.36 0.83
N PHE A 69 1.61 8.60 0.45
CA PHE A 69 1.16 8.94 -0.90
C PHE A 69 2.15 8.49 -1.98
N LEU A 70 3.45 8.79 -1.81
CA LEU A 70 4.49 8.36 -2.75
C LEU A 70 4.61 6.84 -2.85
N ALA A 71 4.46 6.13 -1.72
CA ALA A 71 4.43 4.67 -1.72
C ALA A 71 3.20 4.12 -2.46
N GLU A 72 2.03 4.74 -2.33
CA GLU A 72 0.82 4.34 -3.06
C GLU A 72 0.93 4.58 -4.57
N VAL A 73 1.52 5.71 -4.99
CA VAL A 73 1.77 5.98 -6.42
C VAL A 73 2.66 4.89 -7.03
N SER A 74 3.67 4.41 -6.30
CA SER A 74 4.53 3.32 -6.79
C SER A 74 3.78 2.00 -7.02
N MET A 75 2.65 1.77 -6.34
CA MET A 75 1.81 0.59 -6.56
C MET A 75 0.93 0.74 -7.81
N LEU A 76 0.58 1.97 -8.20
CA LEU A 76 -0.16 2.23 -9.44
C LEU A 76 0.73 1.98 -10.66
N ASP A 77 1.98 2.44 -10.62
CA ASP A 77 2.98 2.23 -11.68
C ASP A 77 3.70 0.89 -11.53
N CYS A 78 2.96 -0.19 -11.73
CA CYS A 78 3.39 -1.57 -11.47
C CYS A 78 4.69 -1.97 -12.20
N ASP A 79 4.82 -1.66 -13.50
CA ASP A 79 5.93 -2.11 -14.36
C ASP A 79 7.34 -1.69 -13.89
N PRO A 80 7.59 -0.41 -13.52
CA PRO A 80 8.89 -0.02 -12.99
C PRO A 80 9.11 -0.51 -11.55
N PHE A 81 8.07 -0.56 -10.71
CA PHE A 81 8.24 -0.69 -9.26
C PHE A 81 8.14 -2.12 -8.70
N LEU A 82 7.49 -3.06 -9.40
CA LEU A 82 7.34 -4.47 -8.95
C LEU A 82 8.66 -5.19 -8.68
N ARG A 83 9.76 -4.76 -9.30
CA ARG A 83 11.09 -5.35 -9.13
C ARG A 83 11.74 -5.02 -7.78
N PHE A 84 11.23 -4.01 -7.07
CA PHE A 84 11.82 -3.54 -5.83
C PHE A 84 11.13 -4.14 -4.60
N LEU A 85 11.90 -4.35 -3.54
CA LEU A 85 11.36 -4.81 -2.28
C LEU A 85 10.48 -3.71 -1.64
N PRO A 86 9.40 -4.08 -0.93
CA PRO A 86 8.54 -3.10 -0.25
C PRO A 86 9.29 -2.19 0.74
N SER A 87 10.37 -2.70 1.36
CA SER A 87 11.25 -1.92 2.23
C SER A 87 12.05 -0.86 1.48
N MET A 88 12.48 -1.14 0.25
CA MET A 88 13.22 -0.19 -0.59
C MET A 88 12.31 0.93 -1.08
N ILE A 89 11.09 0.58 -1.51
CA ILE A 89 10.06 1.55 -1.91
C ILE A 89 9.76 2.48 -0.73
N ALA A 90 9.51 1.92 0.45
CA ALA A 90 9.23 2.69 1.65
C ALA A 90 10.38 3.63 2.06
N ALA A 91 11.62 3.15 2.05
CA ALA A 91 12.78 3.97 2.38
C ALA A 91 12.96 5.12 1.37
N SER A 92 12.75 4.85 0.09
CA SER A 92 12.85 5.84 -0.99
C SER A 92 11.76 6.91 -0.86
N ALA A 93 10.51 6.49 -0.57
CA ALA A 93 9.40 7.39 -0.36
C ALA A 93 9.63 8.33 0.84
N VAL A 94 10.13 7.79 1.96
CA VAL A 94 10.48 8.58 3.15
C VAL A 94 11.61 9.58 2.88
N ALA A 95 12.64 9.14 2.15
CA ALA A 95 13.76 10.02 1.77
C ALA A 95 13.30 11.17 0.86
N LEU A 96 12.45 10.88 -0.14
CA LEU A 96 11.88 11.87 -1.05
C LEU A 96 10.96 12.85 -0.33
N ALA A 97 10.09 12.36 0.55
CA ALA A 97 9.20 13.22 1.35
C ALA A 97 10.02 14.20 2.20
N ASN A 98 11.05 13.71 2.90
CA ASN A 98 11.92 14.55 3.72
C ASN A 98 12.70 15.58 2.87
N HIS A 99 13.21 15.17 1.70
CA HIS A 99 13.93 16.09 0.81
C HIS A 99 13.02 17.20 0.26
N THR A 100 11.82 16.85 -0.18
CA THR A 100 10.87 17.84 -0.69
C THR A 100 10.51 18.86 0.39
N GLN A 101 10.16 18.44 1.60
CA GLN A 101 9.82 19.37 2.68
C GLN A 101 10.94 20.35 3.03
N MET A 102 12.20 19.92 3.01
CA MET A 102 13.33 20.84 3.19
C MET A 102 13.41 21.86 2.06
N ALA A 103 13.24 21.43 0.80
CA ALA A 103 13.27 22.33 -0.36
C ALA A 103 12.13 23.36 -0.35
N TRP A 104 10.92 22.96 0.06
CA TRP A 104 9.78 23.85 0.22
C TRP A 104 10.02 24.90 1.32
N CYS A 105 10.63 24.52 2.45
CA CYS A 105 10.93 25.46 3.53
C CYS A 105 11.95 26.52 3.08
N ILE A 106 13.00 26.10 2.36
CA ILE A 106 14.03 27.01 1.83
C ILE A 106 13.42 27.99 0.81
N SER A 107 12.48 27.53 -0.02
CA SER A 107 11.83 28.39 -1.02
C SER A 107 10.75 29.31 -0.46
N ALA A 108 10.22 29.04 0.74
CA ALA A 108 9.22 29.89 1.40
C ALA A 108 9.86 31.04 2.20
N GLU A 109 11.16 30.93 2.51
CA GLU A 109 11.95 31.93 3.24
C GLU A 109 12.71 32.91 2.32
N SER A 110 12.65 32.70 1.00
CA SER A 110 13.23 33.55 -0.06
C SER A 110 12.17 34.39 -0.76
#